data_AF-A0AAW9QV13-F1
#
_entry.id   AF-A0AAW9QV13-F1
#
_cell.length_a   1.000
_cell.length_b   1.000
_cell.length_c   1.000
_cell.angle_alpha   90.00
_cell.angle_beta   90.00
_cell.angle_gamma   90.00
#
_symmetry.space_group_name_H-M   'P 1'
#
loop_
_entity.id
_entity.type
_entity.pdbx_description
1 polymer ?
#
loop_
_entity_poly.entity_id
_entity_poly.type
_entity_poly.pdbx_seq_one_letter_code
_entity_poly.pdbx_strand_id
1 'polypeptide(L)'
;MNPAQLRNELLEEIRLLPDTELERIYQMIHQLRLSVEKPQANVQNTLKFAGSWNDLTEEEFNGFAEEIMSRRQRAFTERRNHETILD
;
A
#
# COMPACT_ATOMS: atom_id res chain seq x y z
N MET A 1 -29.68 -9.44 15.19
CA MET A 1 -29.23 -8.89 16.49
C MET A 1 -29.03 -7.39 16.32
N ASN A 2 -29.60 -6.55 17.19
CA ASN A 2 -29.48 -5.09 17.07
C ASN A 2 -28.03 -4.65 17.41
N PRO A 3 -27.40 -3.73 16.67
CA PRO A 3 -26.07 -3.20 17.00
C PRO A 3 -25.88 -2.77 18.45
N ALA A 4 -26.92 -2.20 19.09
CA ALA A 4 -26.86 -1.80 20.49
C ALA A 4 -26.78 -3.01 21.44
N GLN A 5 -27.51 -4.08 21.14
CA GLN A 5 -27.47 -5.32 21.93
C GLN A 5 -26.10 -5.99 21.81
N LEU A 6 -25.56 -6.09 20.59
CA LEU A 6 -24.24 -6.67 20.34
C LEU A 6 -23.12 -5.91 21.05
N ARG A 7 -23.20 -4.56 21.11
CA ARG A 7 -22.22 -3.75 21.85
C ARG A 7 -22.24 -4.04 23.34
N ASN A 8 -23.44 -4.17 23.92
CA ASN A 8 -23.58 -4.48 25.33
C ASN A 8 -23.04 -5.88 25.65
N GLU A 9 -23.38 -6.88 24.84
CA GLU A 9 -22.88 -8.24 25.01
C GLU A 9 -21.35 -8.31 24.90
N LEU A 10 -20.76 -7.61 23.93
CA LEU A 10 -19.30 -7.52 23.80
C LEU A 10 -18.64 -6.90 25.05
N LEU A 11 -19.25 -5.87 25.64
CA LEU A 11 -18.71 -5.25 26.86
C LEU A 11 -18.79 -6.19 28.07
N GLU A 12 -19.86 -6.96 28.20
CA GLU A 12 -19.97 -7.96 29.27
C GLU A 12 -18.95 -9.09 29.09
N GLU A 13 -18.75 -9.60 27.87
CA GLU A 13 -17.72 -10.62 27.60
C GLU A 13 -16.31 -10.13 27.95
N ILE A 14 -15.97 -8.88 27.62
CA ILE A 14 -14.67 -8.28 27.98
C ILE A 14 -14.50 -8.17 29.50
N ARG A 15 -15.58 -7.88 30.25
CA ARG A 15 -15.53 -7.80 31.72
C ARG A 15 -15.30 -9.15 32.40
N LEU A 16 -15.69 -10.25 31.76
CA LEU A 16 -15.51 -11.60 32.29
C LEU A 16 -14.08 -12.13 32.10
N LEU A 17 -13.25 -11.45 31.29
CA LEU A 17 -11.89 -11.86 31.06
C LEU A 17 -10.97 -11.53 32.25
N PRO A 18 -9.95 -12.35 32.51
CA PRO A 18 -8.95 -12.05 33.52
C PRO A 18 -8.12 -10.82 33.13
N ASP A 19 -7.69 -10.05 34.14
CA ASP A 19 -6.89 -8.83 33.95
C ASP A 19 -5.64 -9.03 33.09
N THR A 20 -5.05 -10.24 33.13
CA THR A 20 -3.86 -10.63 32.35
C THR A 20 -4.07 -10.59 30.84
N GLU A 21 -5.32 -10.73 30.36
CA GLU A 21 -5.64 -10.70 28.92
C GLU A 21 -6.14 -9.33 28.45
N LEU A 22 -6.40 -8.38 29.35
CA LEU A 22 -6.96 -7.07 29.00
C LEU A 22 -6.08 -6.29 28.03
N GLU A 23 -4.77 -6.36 28.18
CA GLU A 23 -3.83 -5.71 27.26
C GLU A 23 -3.96 -6.27 25.84
N ARG A 24 -4.05 -7.59 25.71
CA ARG A 24 -4.20 -8.26 24.42
C ARG A 24 -5.52 -7.89 23.75
N ILE A 25 -6.61 -7.88 24.50
CA ILE A 25 -7.93 -7.47 23.99
C ILE A 25 -7.94 -6.01 23.57
N TYR A 26 -7.34 -5.13 24.37
CA TYR A 26 -7.18 -3.72 24.03
C TYR A 26 -6.43 -3.56 22.71
N GLN A 27 -5.30 -4.24 22.54
CA GLN A 27 -4.51 -4.19 21.30
C GLN A 27 -5.33 -4.64 20.09
N MET A 28 -6.10 -5.72 20.20
CA MET A 28 -6.97 -6.22 19.12
C MET A 28 -8.04 -5.19 18.73
N ILE A 29 -8.76 -4.63 19.69
CA ILE A 29 -9.81 -3.62 19.45
C ILE A 29 -9.19 -2.33 18.88
N HIS A 30 -8.04 -1.91 19.40
CA HIS A 30 -7.34 -0.72 18.96
C HIS A 30 -6.84 -0.86 17.51
N GLN A 31 -6.24 -2.01 17.16
CA GLN A 31 -5.82 -2.30 15.79
C GLN A 31 -6.99 -2.33 14.82
N LEU A 32 -8.12 -2.94 15.22
CA LEU A 32 -9.34 -2.95 14.43
C LEU A 32 -9.88 -1.53 14.19
N ARG A 33 -9.86 -0.66 15.21
CA ARG A 33 -10.26 0.74 15.05
C ARG A 33 -9.38 1.46 14.03
N LEU A 34 -8.05 1.32 14.17
CA LEU A 34 -7.09 1.94 13.27
C LEU A 34 -7.19 1.41 11.83
N SER A 35 -7.50 0.12 11.64
CA SER A 35 -7.64 -0.45 10.30
C SER A 35 -8.89 0.05 9.58
N VAL A 36 -9.95 0.39 10.32
CA VAL A 36 -11.18 1.01 9.80
C VAL A 36 -11.01 2.51 9.56
N GLU A 37 -10.13 3.20 10.30
CA GLU A 37 -9.82 4.63 10.10
C GLU A 37 -8.87 4.88 8.91
N LYS A 38 -7.93 3.97 8.63
CA LYS A 38 -6.92 4.08 7.56
C LYS A 38 -7.34 3.90 6.09
N PRO A 39 -8.52 3.36 5.69
CA PRO A 39 -8.80 3.05 4.27
C PRO A 39 -8.98 4.28 3.37
N GLN A 40 -9.38 5.43 3.92
CA GLN A 40 -9.75 6.57 3.06
C GLN A 40 -8.56 7.46 2.67
N ALA A 41 -7.58 7.66 3.55
CA ALA A 41 -6.48 8.59 3.31
C ALA A 41 -5.48 8.12 2.23
N ASN A 42 -5.40 6.81 1.96
CA ASN A 42 -4.34 6.26 1.09
C ASN A 42 -4.84 5.86 -0.31
N VAL A 43 -6.13 5.57 -0.49
CA VAL A 43 -6.68 5.19 -1.80
C VAL A 43 -6.69 6.39 -2.76
N GLN A 44 -7.06 7.58 -2.30
CA GLN A 44 -6.97 8.80 -3.11
C GLN A 44 -5.53 9.14 -3.52
N ASN A 45 -4.56 8.98 -2.61
CA ASN A 45 -3.15 9.21 -2.91
C ASN A 45 -2.55 8.16 -3.86
N THR A 46 -3.09 6.94 -3.86
CA THR A 46 -2.67 5.87 -4.77
C THR A 46 -3.27 6.07 -6.17
N LEU A 47 -4.49 6.60 -6.26
CA LEU A 47 -5.20 6.81 -7.53
C LEU A 47 -4.87 8.14 -8.23
N LYS A 48 -4.13 9.05 -7.59
CA LYS A 48 -3.80 10.37 -8.18
C LYS A 48 -3.01 10.31 -9.49
N PHE A 49 -2.38 9.18 -9.78
CA PHE A 49 -1.64 8.92 -11.02
C PHE A 49 -2.32 7.89 -11.92
N ALA A 50 -3.49 7.37 -11.52
CA ALA A 50 -4.25 6.45 -12.35
C ALA A 50 -4.83 7.22 -13.53
N GLY A 51 -4.54 6.77 -14.76
CA GLY A 51 -4.99 7.44 -15.97
C GLY A 51 -4.07 8.55 -16.49
N SER A 52 -2.98 8.89 -15.80
CA SER A 52 -2.03 9.92 -16.29
C SER A 52 -1.41 9.61 -17.66
N TRP A 53 -1.44 8.34 -18.09
CA TRP A 53 -1.03 7.93 -19.44
C TRP A 53 -2.08 8.25 -20.51
N ASN A 54 -3.37 8.30 -20.17
CA ASN A 54 -4.45 8.68 -21.08
C ASN A 54 -4.51 10.20 -21.31
N ASP A 55 -3.92 10.98 -20.40
CA ASP A 55 -3.82 12.44 -20.51
C ASP A 55 -2.69 12.86 -21.48
N LEU A 56 -1.81 11.93 -21.84
CA LEU A 56 -0.74 12.16 -22.82
C LEU A 56 -1.30 12.00 -24.24
N THR A 57 -0.82 12.84 -25.14
CA THR A 57 -0.97 12.59 -26.57
C THR A 57 -0.15 11.37 -26.99
N GLU A 58 -0.53 10.75 -28.12
CA GLU A 58 0.20 9.60 -28.66
C GLU A 58 1.68 9.95 -28.97
N GLU A 59 1.95 11.19 -29.40
CA GLU A 59 3.31 11.69 -29.62
C GLU A 59 4.11 11.80 -28.32
N GLU A 60 3.54 12.37 -27.26
CA GLU A 60 4.19 12.47 -25.95
C GLU A 60 4.46 11.09 -25.33
N PHE A 61 3.49 10.17 -25.46
CA PHE A 61 3.65 8.80 -25.00
C PHE A 61 4.78 8.09 -25.73
N ASN A 62 4.80 8.16 -27.06
CA ASN A 62 5.82 7.50 -27.88
C ASN A 62 7.22 8.08 -27.61
N GLY A 63 7.35 9.40 -27.50
CA GLY A 63 8.62 10.04 -27.12
C GLY A 63 9.12 9.58 -25.75
N PHE A 64 8.24 9.48 -24.76
CA PHE A 64 8.59 8.98 -23.43
C PHE A 64 8.98 7.49 -23.46
N ALA A 65 8.28 6.67 -24.24
CA ALA A 65 8.58 5.26 -24.40
C ALA A 65 9.97 5.03 -25.03
N GLU A 66 10.31 5.79 -26.06
CA GLU A 66 11.62 5.74 -26.71
C GLU A 66 12.76 6.15 -25.75
N GLU A 67 12.56 7.20 -24.94
CA GLU A 67 13.55 7.63 -23.94
C GLU A 67 13.80 6.51 -22.91
N ILE A 68 12.73 5.93 -22.35
CA ILE A 68 12.81 4.82 -21.38
C ILE A 68 13.56 3.63 -22.00
N MET A 69 13.24 3.29 -23.25
CA MET A 69 13.91 2.20 -23.97
C MET A 69 15.40 2.47 -24.16
N SER A 70 15.77 3.68 -24.60
CA SER A 70 17.17 4.08 -24.77
C SER A 70 17.94 4.01 -23.46
N ARG A 71 17.36 4.50 -22.35
CA ARG A 71 17.98 4.48 -21.02
C ARG A 71 18.21 3.06 -20.51
N ARG A 72 17.23 2.17 -20.69
CA ARG A 72 17.37 0.74 -20.35
C ARG A 72 18.51 0.12 -21.15
N GLN A 73 18.52 0.33 -22.47
CA GLN A 73 19.56 -0.23 -23.33
C GLN A 73 20.97 0.24 -22.91
N ARG A 74 21.15 1.53 -22.63
CA ARG A 74 22.44 2.07 -22.13
C ARG A 74 22.85 1.45 -20.80
N ALA A 75 21.95 1.43 -19.81
CA ALA A 75 22.24 0.88 -18.48
C ALA A 75 22.67 -0.59 -18.51
N PHE A 76 22.15 -1.40 -19.43
CA PHE A 76 22.52 -2.82 -19.57
C PHE A 76 23.69 -3.06 -20.54
N THR A 77 24.01 -2.11 -21.42
CA THR A 77 25.21 -2.17 -22.27
C THR A 77 26.46 -1.76 -21.49
N GLU A 78 26.36 -0.71 -20.67
CA GLU A 78 27.47 -0.21 -19.85
C GLU A 78 27.93 -1.22 -18.78
N ARG A 79 27.00 -1.99 -18.19
CA ARG A 79 27.35 -3.01 -17.19
C ARG A 79 28.22 -4.13 -17.78
N ARG A 80 27.95 -4.56 -19.01
CA ARG A 80 28.66 -5.68 -19.65
C ARG A 80 30.12 -5.36 -19.98
N ASN A 81 30.43 -4.08 -20.24
CA ASN A 81 31.77 -3.64 -20.62
C ASN A 81 32.73 -3.49 -19.43
N HIS A 82 32.22 -3.29 -18.20
CA HIS A 82 33.08 -3.16 -17.02
C HIS A 82 33.44 -4.50 -16.35
N GLU A 83 32.77 -5.59 -16.75
CA GLU A 83 33.05 -6.94 -16.23
C GLU A 83 33.99 -7.76 -17.14
N THR A 84 34.35 -7.22 -18.32
CA THR A 84 35.25 -7.89 -19.27
C THR A 84 36.60 -7.16 -19.34
N ILE A 85 37.33 -7.11 -18.23
CA ILE A 85 38.79 -6.95 -18.28
C ILE A 85 39.33 -8.38 -18.33
N LEU A 86 39.74 -8.82 -19.52
CA LEU A 86 40.49 -10.06 -19.72
C LEU A 86 41.96 -9.75 -19.41
N ASP A 87 42.54 -10.52 -18.48
CA ASP A 87 44.00 -10.64 -18.26
C ASP A 87 44.72 -11.19 -19.51
#